data_AF-A0A5N3WB06-F1
#
_entry.id   AF-A0A5N3WB06-F1
#
_cell.length_a   1.000
_cell.length_b   1.000
_cell.length_c   1.000
_cell.angle_alpha   90.00
_cell.angle_beta   90.00
_cell.angle_gamma   90.00
#
_symmetry.space_group_name_H-M   'P 1'
#
loop_
_entity.id
_entity.type
_entity.pdbx_description
1 polymer ?
#
loop_
_entity_poly.entity_id
_entity_poly.type
_entity_poly.pdbx_seq_one_letter_code
_entity_poly.pdbx_strand_id
1 'polypeptide(L)'
;SSNSFFLLGYALKISEEENHEWQKLNYDIYTLRQIRREVRSRWKRILEDLGFQREADSLLAVTKLSTISDSKNTRKAREILLRLAEETSIFPTSWELSERYLFVMDRLIALDAAEEFFKIASRTYPKKAGVPCLADGRKELHYFPFPSP
;
A
#
# COMPACT_ATOMS: atom_id res chain seq x y z
N SER A 1 -18.14 8.35 50.37
CA SER A 1 -17.18 7.35 49.86
C SER A 1 -17.47 6.87 48.43
N SER A 2 -18.74 6.74 48.02
CA SER A 2 -19.10 6.14 46.72
C SER A 2 -18.52 6.86 45.49
N ASN A 3 -18.49 8.20 45.45
CA ASN A 3 -17.97 8.95 44.30
C ASN A 3 -16.49 8.68 43.97
N SER A 4 -15.68 8.33 44.97
CA SER A 4 -14.25 8.05 44.75
C SER A 4 -14.03 6.74 44.01
N PHE A 5 -14.83 5.71 44.27
CA PHE A 5 -14.73 4.42 43.57
C PHE A 5 -15.22 4.52 42.13
N PHE A 6 -16.28 5.30 41.88
CA PHE A 6 -16.76 5.54 40.52
C PHE A 6 -15.73 6.27 39.66
N LEU A 7 -15.07 7.31 40.19
CA LEU A 7 -14.05 8.06 39.46
C LEU A 7 -12.80 7.22 39.16
N LEU A 8 -12.38 6.36 40.10
CA LEU A 8 -11.26 5.43 39.86
C LEU A 8 -11.60 4.37 38.80
N GLY A 9 -12.83 3.84 38.82
CA GLY A 9 -13.30 2.92 37.79
C GLY A 9 -13.36 3.54 36.39
N TYR A 10 -13.82 4.79 36.28
CA TYR A 10 -13.80 5.54 35.01
C TYR A 10 -12.38 5.83 34.52
N ALA A 11 -11.47 6.23 35.42
CA ALA A 11 -10.07 6.50 35.06
C ALA A 11 -9.35 5.24 34.56
N LEU A 12 -9.59 4.09 35.19
CA LEU A 12 -9.03 2.80 34.74
C LEU A 12 -9.55 2.42 33.36
N LYS A 13 -10.86 2.58 33.12
CA LYS A 13 -11.52 2.30 31.84
C LYS A 13 -10.93 3.15 30.71
N ILE A 14 -10.75 4.46 30.95
CA ILE A 14 -10.13 5.38 29.99
C ILE A 14 -8.69 4.95 29.67
N SER A 15 -7.89 4.59 30.70
CA SER A 15 -6.52 4.13 30.50
C SER A 15 -6.42 2.83 29.68
N GLU A 16 -7.34 1.89 29.87
CA GLU A 16 -7.40 0.65 29.09
C GLU A 16 -7.77 0.93 27.62
N GLU A 17 -8.74 1.83 27.40
CA GLU A 17 -9.21 2.21 26.07
C GLU A 17 -8.12 2.98 25.30
N GLU A 18 -7.45 3.93 25.95
CA GLU A 18 -6.29 4.65 25.39
C GLU A 18 -5.14 3.69 25.03
N ASN A 19 -4.84 2.69 25.87
CA ASN A 19 -3.82 1.69 25.57
C ASN A 19 -4.22 0.81 24.36
N HIS A 20 -5.49 0.39 24.28
CA HIS A 20 -5.98 -0.40 23.16
C HIS A 20 -5.97 0.38 21.84
N GLU A 21 -6.35 1.67 21.86
CA GLU A 21 -6.23 2.57 20.71
C GLU A 21 -4.78 2.73 20.27
N TRP A 22 -3.86 2.90 21.21
CA TRP A 22 -2.43 3.03 20.90
C TRP A 22 -1.86 1.74 20.28
N GLN A 23 -2.22 0.59 20.83
CA GLN A 23 -1.82 -0.71 20.29
C GLN A 23 -2.35 -0.91 18.87
N LYS A 24 -3.62 -0.56 18.62
CA LYS A 24 -4.22 -0.61 17.29
C LYS A 24 -3.49 0.32 16.31
N LEU A 25 -3.21 1.56 16.71
CA LEU A 25 -2.46 2.50 15.87
C LEU A 25 -1.07 1.96 15.50
N ASN A 26 -0.35 1.38 16.47
CA ASN A 26 0.97 0.81 16.21
C ASN A 26 0.90 -0.38 15.24
N TYR A 27 -0.13 -1.21 15.38
CA TYR A 27 -0.41 -2.30 14.46
C TYR A 27 -0.74 -1.80 13.04
N ASP A 28 -1.55 -0.76 12.92
CA ASP A 28 -1.90 -0.13 11.64
C ASP A 28 -0.66 0.48 10.97
N ILE A 29 0.19 1.17 11.73
CA ILE A 29 1.47 1.71 11.25
C ILE A 29 2.37 0.58 10.75
N TYR A 30 2.47 -0.52 11.50
CA TYR A 30 3.25 -1.69 11.10
C TYR A 30 2.74 -2.28 9.79
N THR A 31 1.43 -2.50 9.69
CA THR A 31 0.76 -3.06 8.49
C THR A 31 1.01 -2.16 7.27
N LEU A 32 0.85 -0.84 7.42
CA LEU A 32 1.11 0.12 6.35
C LEU A 32 2.58 0.10 5.89
N ARG A 33 3.53 -0.03 6.82
CA ARG A 33 4.96 -0.17 6.50
C ARG A 33 5.23 -1.46 5.73
N GLN A 34 4.60 -2.57 6.10
CA GLN A 34 4.77 -3.85 5.39
C GLN A 34 4.22 -3.78 3.97
N ILE A 35 3.00 -3.26 3.79
CA ILE A 35 2.40 -3.06 2.47
C ILE A 35 3.34 -2.23 1.58
N ARG A 36 3.89 -1.13 2.10
CA ARG A 36 4.83 -0.28 1.34
C ARG A 36 6.10 -1.01 0.93
N ARG A 37 6.65 -1.87 1.80
CA ARG A 37 7.84 -2.69 1.48
C ARG A 37 7.51 -3.74 0.43
N GLU A 38 6.36 -4.37 0.55
CA GLU A 38 5.92 -5.40 -0.39
C GLU A 38 5.71 -4.82 -1.79
N VAL A 39 4.93 -3.74 -1.94
CA VAL A 39 4.73 -3.08 -3.23
C VAL A 39 6.07 -2.65 -3.83
N ARG A 40 6.95 -2.04 -3.04
CA ARG A 40 8.30 -1.67 -3.49
C ARG A 40 9.10 -2.87 -3.98
N SER A 41 9.04 -3.99 -3.28
CA SER A 41 9.77 -5.22 -3.66
C SER A 41 9.23 -5.82 -4.95
N ARG A 42 7.91 -5.81 -5.15
CA ARG A 42 7.26 -6.27 -6.38
C ARG A 42 7.65 -5.41 -7.58
N TRP A 43 7.63 -4.10 -7.41
CA TRP A 43 8.10 -3.15 -8.43
C TRP A 43 9.58 -3.36 -8.76
N LYS A 44 10.42 -3.53 -7.73
CA LYS A 44 11.85 -3.78 -7.91
C LYS A 44 12.08 -5.03 -8.76
N ARG A 45 11.42 -6.15 -8.44
CA ARG A 45 11.51 -7.38 -9.24
C ARG A 45 11.15 -7.18 -10.71
N ILE A 46 10.09 -6.41 -11.01
CA ILE A 46 9.71 -6.16 -12.40
C ILE A 46 10.74 -5.26 -13.11
N LEU A 47 11.26 -4.24 -12.43
CA LEU A 47 12.34 -3.39 -12.98
C LEU A 47 13.60 -4.21 -13.25
N GLU A 48 13.92 -5.13 -12.37
CA GLU A 48 15.01 -6.10 -12.51
C GLU A 48 14.81 -7.00 -13.74
N ASP A 49 13.60 -7.54 -13.94
CA ASP A 49 13.24 -8.37 -15.10
C ASP A 49 13.31 -7.59 -16.43
N LEU A 50 13.09 -6.27 -16.40
CA LEU A 50 13.27 -5.36 -17.55
C LEU A 50 14.75 -5.04 -17.86
N GLY A 51 15.67 -5.39 -16.95
CA GLY A 51 17.10 -5.09 -17.08
C GLY A 51 17.60 -3.88 -16.28
N PHE A 52 16.74 -3.21 -15.51
CA PHE A 52 17.12 -2.07 -14.65
C PHE A 52 17.72 -2.50 -13.30
N GLN A 53 18.54 -3.55 -13.28
CA GLN A 53 19.08 -4.14 -12.04
C GLN A 53 19.84 -3.12 -11.18
N ARG A 54 20.58 -2.19 -11.81
CA ARG A 54 21.40 -1.18 -11.13
C ARG A 54 20.61 0.09 -10.81
N GLU A 55 19.60 0.39 -11.61
CA GLU A 55 18.81 1.62 -11.55
C GLU A 55 17.50 1.44 -10.76
N ALA A 56 17.04 0.20 -10.52
CA ALA A 56 15.77 -0.08 -9.87
C ALA A 56 15.62 0.63 -8.51
N ASP A 57 16.68 0.60 -7.70
CA ASP A 57 16.66 1.29 -6.41
C ASP A 57 16.61 2.81 -6.55
N SER A 58 17.24 3.38 -7.58
CA SER A 58 17.22 4.81 -7.90
C SER A 58 15.86 5.26 -8.44
N LEU A 59 15.23 4.43 -9.29
CA LEU A 59 13.88 4.66 -9.82
C LEU A 59 12.84 4.63 -8.70
N LEU A 60 13.00 3.72 -7.72
CA LEU A 60 12.10 3.60 -6.57
C LEU A 60 12.42 4.60 -5.44
N ALA A 61 13.61 5.19 -5.43
CA ALA A 61 14.01 6.25 -4.50
C ALA A 61 13.42 7.60 -4.92
N VAL A 62 12.10 7.72 -4.82
CA VAL A 62 11.38 8.97 -5.10
C VAL A 62 11.46 9.88 -3.87
N THR A 63 12.27 10.92 -3.95
CA THR A 63 12.35 12.02 -2.97
C THR A 63 11.37 13.13 -3.33
N LYS A 64 10.88 13.94 -2.38
CA LYS A 64 9.97 15.08 -2.63
C LYS A 64 10.49 16.10 -3.67
N LEU A 65 11.77 16.09 -3.99
CA LEU A 65 12.42 16.95 -4.98
C LEU A 65 12.36 16.43 -6.41
N SER A 66 11.83 15.22 -6.62
CA SER A 66 11.80 14.60 -7.93
C SER A 66 10.67 15.21 -8.77
N THR A 67 11.01 16.17 -9.62
CA THR A 67 10.08 16.94 -10.45
C THR A 67 9.52 16.07 -11.57
N ILE A 68 8.19 15.99 -11.63
CA ILE A 68 7.49 15.36 -12.75
C ILE A 68 7.76 16.20 -14.00
N SER A 69 8.39 15.60 -15.01
CA SER A 69 9.05 16.38 -16.05
C SER A 69 8.11 16.92 -17.12
N ASP A 70 6.89 16.37 -17.25
CA ASP A 70 5.96 16.80 -18.30
C ASP A 70 4.50 16.49 -18.00
N SER A 71 3.63 17.50 -18.07
CA SER A 71 2.17 17.36 -17.87
C SER A 71 1.54 16.31 -18.79
N LYS A 72 2.07 16.14 -20.01
CA LYS A 72 1.60 15.15 -20.99
C LYS A 72 1.89 13.71 -20.55
N ASN A 73 3.07 13.45 -20.00
CA ASN A 73 3.44 12.13 -19.50
C ASN A 73 2.67 11.79 -18.22
N THR A 74 2.33 12.78 -17.39
CA THR A 74 1.55 12.54 -16.17
C THR A 74 0.18 11.92 -16.42
N ARG A 75 -0.53 12.36 -17.47
CA ARG A 75 -1.85 11.82 -17.78
C ARG A 75 -1.76 10.36 -18.20
N LYS A 76 -0.80 10.04 -19.07
CA LYS A 76 -0.52 8.68 -19.52
C LYS A 76 -0.03 7.79 -18.37
N ALA A 77 0.81 8.33 -17.48
CA ALA A 77 1.29 7.64 -16.29
C ALA A 77 0.16 7.28 -15.33
N ARG A 78 -0.79 8.20 -15.11
CA ARG A 78 -2.01 7.93 -14.32
C ARG A 78 -2.84 6.83 -14.94
N GLU A 79 -3.06 6.88 -16.26
CA GLU A 79 -3.85 5.89 -16.98
C GLU A 79 -3.23 4.48 -16.87
N ILE A 80 -1.93 4.36 -17.14
CA ILE A 80 -1.22 3.07 -17.03
C ILE A 80 -1.25 2.56 -15.59
N LEU A 81 -1.08 3.42 -14.58
CA LEU A 81 -1.15 3.02 -13.18
C LEU A 81 -2.53 2.52 -12.76
N LEU A 82 -3.60 3.17 -13.25
CA LEU A 82 -4.96 2.73 -12.99
C LEU A 82 -5.22 1.36 -13.61
N ARG A 83 -4.83 1.16 -14.87
CA ARG A 83 -4.90 -0.15 -15.54
C ARG A 83 -4.07 -1.20 -14.81
N LEU A 84 -2.88 -0.84 -14.34
CA LEU A 84 -2.02 -1.73 -13.55
C LEU A 84 -2.70 -2.17 -12.26
N ALA A 85 -3.36 -1.26 -11.53
CA ALA A 85 -4.13 -1.59 -10.34
C ALA A 85 -5.39 -2.41 -10.62
N GLU A 86 -6.01 -2.20 -11.79
CA GLU A 86 -7.19 -2.91 -12.21
C GLU A 86 -6.89 -4.35 -12.66
N GLU A 87 -5.86 -4.54 -13.47
CA GLU A 87 -5.55 -5.82 -14.14
C GLU A 87 -4.53 -6.68 -13.36
N THR A 88 -3.76 -6.08 -12.44
CA THR A 88 -2.74 -6.80 -11.67
C THR A 88 -3.02 -6.75 -10.16
N SER A 89 -2.44 -7.71 -9.43
CA SER A 89 -2.44 -7.74 -7.97
C SER A 89 -1.21 -7.07 -7.36
N ILE A 90 -0.45 -6.28 -8.13
CA ILE A 90 0.78 -5.62 -7.66
C ILE A 90 0.52 -4.68 -6.49
N PHE A 91 -0.65 -4.03 -6.50
CA PHE A 91 -1.14 -3.15 -5.47
C PHE A 91 -2.15 -3.86 -4.56
N PRO A 92 -2.20 -3.52 -3.26
CA PRO A 92 -3.23 -4.02 -2.35
C PRO A 92 -4.62 -3.51 -2.72
N THR A 93 -5.67 -4.16 -2.22
CA THR A 93 -7.07 -3.81 -2.50
C THR A 93 -7.45 -2.40 -2.05
N SER A 94 -6.81 -1.89 -0.99
CA SER A 94 -7.00 -0.52 -0.46
C SER A 94 -6.01 0.49 -1.04
N TRP A 95 -5.48 0.21 -2.24
CA TRP A 95 -4.54 1.11 -2.90
C TRP A 95 -5.18 2.43 -3.32
N GLU A 96 -4.49 3.53 -3.03
CA GLU A 96 -4.81 4.88 -3.50
C GLU A 96 -3.67 5.41 -4.38
N LEU A 97 -4.01 6.23 -5.38
CA LEU A 97 -3.05 6.85 -6.31
C LEU A 97 -2.01 7.70 -5.55
N SER A 98 -0.87 7.09 -5.22
CA SER A 98 0.24 7.80 -4.60
C SER A 98 1.11 8.49 -5.65
N GLU A 99 1.39 9.79 -5.44
CA GLU A 99 2.28 10.61 -6.28
C GLU A 99 3.64 9.96 -6.52
N ARG A 100 4.12 9.16 -5.56
CA ARG A 100 5.37 8.42 -5.66
C ARG A 100 5.40 7.51 -6.89
N TYR A 101 4.39 6.68 -7.06
CA TYR A 101 4.37 5.69 -8.15
C TYR A 101 4.01 6.34 -9.48
N LEU A 102 3.27 7.45 -9.43
CA LEU A 102 3.05 8.30 -10.59
C LEU A 102 4.36 8.79 -11.18
N PHE A 103 5.27 9.25 -10.33
CA PHE A 103 6.60 9.68 -10.75
C PHE A 103 7.44 8.54 -11.35
N VAL A 104 7.40 7.34 -10.75
CA VAL A 104 8.12 6.18 -11.31
C VAL A 104 7.56 5.82 -12.69
N MET A 105 6.23 5.82 -12.84
CA MET A 105 5.58 5.50 -14.11
C MET A 105 5.87 6.57 -15.18
N ASP A 106 5.89 7.85 -14.81
CA ASP A 106 6.28 8.96 -15.70
C ASP A 106 7.69 8.77 -16.26
N ARG A 107 8.65 8.38 -15.41
CA ARG A 107 10.02 8.03 -15.84
C ARG A 107 10.05 6.81 -16.75
N LEU A 108 9.28 5.77 -16.44
CA LEU A 108 9.20 4.58 -17.30
C LEU A 108 8.61 4.90 -18.68
N ILE A 109 7.69 5.86 -18.78
CA ILE A 109 7.18 6.35 -20.06
C ILE A 109 8.26 7.09 -20.83
N ALA A 110 9.04 7.95 -20.17
CA ALA A 110 10.14 8.66 -20.81
C ALA A 110 11.25 7.71 -21.33
N LEU A 111 11.40 6.54 -20.69
CA LEU A 111 12.31 5.47 -21.10
C LEU A 111 11.69 4.46 -22.08
N ASP A 112 10.44 4.68 -22.51
CA ASP A 112 9.65 3.76 -23.35
C ASP A 112 9.52 2.32 -22.78
N ALA A 113 9.65 2.19 -21.46
CA ALA A 113 9.63 0.91 -20.74
C ALA A 113 8.29 0.64 -20.02
N ALA A 114 7.38 1.61 -19.98
CA ALA A 114 6.13 1.51 -19.23
C ALA A 114 5.22 0.37 -19.71
N GLU A 115 5.15 0.13 -21.03
CA GLU A 115 4.32 -0.94 -21.59
C GLU A 115 4.89 -2.32 -21.29
N GLU A 116 6.21 -2.49 -21.40
CA GLU A 116 6.87 -3.74 -21.02
C GLU A 116 6.78 -4.00 -19.51
N PHE A 117 6.89 -2.94 -18.69
CA PHE A 117 6.63 -3.04 -17.25
C PHE A 117 5.23 -3.58 -16.99
N PHE A 118 4.21 -3.05 -17.67
CA PHE A 118 2.85 -3.52 -17.54
C PHE A 118 2.71 -5.00 -17.94
N LYS A 119 3.27 -5.40 -19.08
CA LYS A 119 3.23 -6.80 -19.53
C LYS A 119 3.84 -7.77 -18.53
N ILE A 120 5.01 -7.44 -17.97
CA ILE A 120 5.66 -8.28 -16.96
C ILE A 120 4.83 -8.30 -15.68
N ALA A 121 4.32 -7.15 -15.23
CA ALA A 121 3.47 -7.07 -14.05
C ALA A 121 2.22 -7.95 -14.18
N SER A 122 1.55 -7.94 -15.34
CA SER A 122 0.36 -8.75 -15.60
C SER A 122 0.65 -10.25 -15.64
N ARG A 123 1.86 -10.64 -16.06
CA ARG A 123 2.30 -12.05 -16.04
C ARG A 123 2.72 -12.52 -14.65
N THR A 124 3.44 -11.67 -13.91
CA THR A 124 4.01 -12.01 -12.60
C THR A 124 3.00 -11.87 -11.46
N TYR A 125 2.08 -10.91 -11.56
CA TYR A 125 1.04 -10.62 -10.56
C TYR A 125 -0.35 -10.54 -11.20
N PRO A 126 -0.85 -11.60 -11.86
CA PRO A 126 -2.17 -11.58 -12.45
C PRO A 126 -3.23 -11.35 -11.37
N LYS A 127 -4.21 -10.50 -11.65
CA LYS A 127 -5.42 -10.43 -10.83
C LYS A 127 -6.32 -11.57 -11.26
N LYS A 128 -6.71 -12.46 -10.33
CA LYS A 128 -7.56 -13.60 -10.67
C LYS A 128 -8.89 -13.10 -11.25
N ALA A 129 -9.09 -13.28 -12.54
CA ALA A 129 -10.37 -13.05 -13.22
C ALA A 129 -11.38 -14.09 -12.73
N GLY A 130 -12.06 -13.82 -11.62
CA GLY A 130 -13.00 -14.79 -11.04
C GLY A 130 -13.73 -14.33 -9.79
N VAL A 131 -13.39 -13.18 -9.22
CA VAL A 131 -14.20 -12.57 -8.16
C VAL A 131 -14.39 -11.11 -8.53
N PRO A 132 -15.55 -10.72 -9.09
CA PRO A 132 -15.99 -9.33 -8.96
C PRO A 132 -15.86 -9.00 -7.48
N CYS A 133 -15.22 -7.88 -7.17
CA CYS A 133 -15.20 -7.34 -5.82
C CYS A 133 -16.66 -7.22 -5.33
N LEU A 134 -17.15 -8.28 -4.68
CA LEU A 134 -18.24 -8.17 -3.74
C LEU A 134 -17.70 -7.19 -2.72
N ALA A 135 -18.29 -5.99 -2.72
CA ALA A 135 -18.38 -5.19 -1.52
C ALA A 135 -19.13 -6.03 -0.48
N ASP A 136 -18.45 -7.02 0.09
CA ASP A 136 -18.96 -7.79 1.21
C ASP A 136 -18.53 -7.02 2.46
N GLY A 137 -19.49 -6.27 3.00
CA GLY A 137 -19.37 -5.72 4.32
C GLY A 137 -19.19 -6.87 5.32
N ARG A 138 -17.98 -7.00 5.86
CA ARG A 138 -17.69 -7.73 7.10
C ARG A 138 -16.84 -6.77 7.95
N LYS A 139 -17.18 -6.32 9.15
CA LYS A 139 -17.91 -6.97 10.26
C LYS A 139 -17.65 -8.47 10.31
N GLU A 140 -16.40 -8.85 10.51
CA GLU A 140 -16.08 -10.02 11.33
C GLU A 140 -14.84 -9.71 12.17
N LEU A 141 -15.13 -9.34 13.43
CA LEU A 141 -14.19 -9.37 14.53
C LEU A 141 -13.90 -10.84 14.84
N HIS A 142 -12.90 -11.43 14.17
CA HIS A 142 -12.31 -12.66 14.66
C HIS A 142 -11.38 -12.32 15.84
N TYR A 143 -11.96 -12.21 17.03
CA TYR A 143 -11.24 -12.32 18.29
C TYR A 143 -10.67 -13.75 18.37
N PHE A 144 -9.37 -13.89 18.16
CA PHE A 144 -8.65 -15.07 18.65
C PHE A 144 -8.29 -14.84 20.13
N PRO A 145 -8.39 -15.87 20.99
CA PRO A 145 -8.21 -15.70 22.42
C PRO A 145 -6.73 -15.46 22.71
N PHE A 146 -6.45 -14.40 23.48
CA PHE A 146 -5.15 -14.20 24.09
C PHE A 146 -4.83 -15.37 25.03
N PRO A 147 -3.57 -15.88 25.07
CA PRO A 147 -3.18 -16.83 26.09
C PRO A 147 -3.04 -16.09 27.43
N SER A 148 -3.71 -16.62 28.46
CA SER A 148 -3.61 -16.14 29.84
C SER A 148 -2.22 -16.44 30.43
N PRO A 149 -1.73 -15.60 31.37
CA PRO A 149 -0.47 -15.82 32.09
C PRO A 149 -0.52 -17.04 33.03
#